data_AF-A0A1H3KWI3-F1
#
_entry.id   AF-A0A1H3KWI3-F1
#
_cell.length_a   1.000
_cell.length_b   1.000
_cell.length_c   1.000
_cell.angle_alpha   90.00
_cell.angle_beta   90.00
_cell.angle_gamma   90.00
#
_symmetry.space_group_name_H-M   'P 1'
#
loop_
_entity.id
_entity.type
_entity.pdbx_description
1 polymer ?
#
loop_
_entity_poly.entity_id
_entity_poly.type
_entity_poly.pdbx_seq_one_letter_code
_entity_poly.pdbx_strand_id
1 'polypeptide(L)'
;MTNMKGSLNVIDAAIDKKVRSVVALSTDKASNAVDLYGSTELASDTLFVADNGCSGPQQTAFSVVRYGNNMGSHGSTIPFFMLIRDKGVIRITDRRMTRCMISFEEDVELVWHIFEDRVDGEVYAKRMPSMKVADGVVAQRAPEA
;
A
#
# COMPACT_ATOMS: atom_id res chain seq x y z
N MET A 1 10.57 -12.33 5.29
CA MET A 1 9.88 -13.10 6.35
C MET A 1 9.01 -12.23 7.24
N THR A 2 9.34 -10.94 7.44
CA THR A 2 8.54 -10.00 8.26
C THR A 2 7.08 -9.95 7.84
N ASN A 3 6.78 -9.79 6.54
CA ASN A 3 5.39 -9.68 6.07
C ASN A 3 4.58 -10.94 6.43
N MET A 4 5.00 -12.12 5.99
CA MET A 4 4.24 -13.36 6.27
C MET A 4 4.18 -13.73 7.76
N LYS A 5 5.33 -13.76 8.46
CA LYS A 5 5.34 -14.18 9.89
C LYS A 5 4.72 -13.12 10.80
N GLY A 6 4.94 -11.84 10.49
CA GLY A 6 4.33 -10.73 11.21
C GLY A 6 2.82 -10.77 11.09
N SER A 7 2.28 -11.02 9.89
CA SER A 7 0.84 -11.14 9.69
C SER A 7 0.24 -12.28 10.48
N LEU A 8 0.85 -13.47 10.49
CA LEU A 8 0.39 -14.59 11.34
C LEU A 8 0.35 -14.21 12.82
N ASN A 9 1.40 -13.57 13.33
CA ASN A 9 1.43 -13.14 14.73
C ASN A 9 0.30 -12.15 15.06
N VAL A 10 -0.01 -11.23 14.14
CA VAL A 10 -1.09 -10.26 14.31
C VAL A 10 -2.45 -10.94 14.26
N ILE A 11 -2.66 -11.87 13.31
CA ILE A 11 -3.89 -12.65 13.17
C ILE A 11 -4.15 -13.45 14.46
N ASP A 12 -3.18 -14.25 14.90
CA ASP A 12 -3.28 -15.08 16.10
C ASP A 12 -3.60 -14.23 17.34
N ALA A 13 -2.89 -13.12 17.51
CA ALA A 13 -3.09 -12.22 18.65
C ALA A 13 -4.45 -11.52 18.60
N ALA A 14 -4.92 -11.12 17.41
CA ALA A 14 -6.20 -10.44 17.26
C ALA A 14 -7.37 -11.38 17.60
N ILE A 15 -7.30 -12.64 17.16
CA ILE A 15 -8.28 -13.68 17.51
C ILE A 15 -8.26 -13.98 19.01
N ASP A 16 -7.08 -14.23 19.59
CA ASP A 16 -6.93 -14.53 21.02
C ASP A 16 -7.50 -13.41 21.90
N LYS A 17 -7.28 -12.16 21.50
CA LYS A 17 -7.78 -10.98 22.21
C LYS A 17 -9.18 -10.54 21.80
N LYS A 18 -9.86 -11.27 20.90
CA LYS A 18 -11.20 -10.96 20.41
C LYS A 18 -11.31 -9.53 19.89
N VAL A 19 -10.29 -9.09 19.15
CA VAL A 19 -10.31 -7.81 18.45
C VAL A 19 -11.47 -7.81 17.46
N ARG A 20 -12.18 -6.70 17.35
CA ARG A 20 -13.35 -6.61 16.46
C ARG A 20 -12.95 -6.69 15.00
N SER A 21 -11.99 -5.87 14.58
CA SER A 21 -11.47 -5.89 13.22
C SER A 21 -10.01 -5.45 13.14
N VAL A 22 -9.35 -5.91 12.08
CA VAL A 22 -7.99 -5.57 11.71
C VAL A 22 -7.98 -5.21 10.23
N VAL A 23 -7.36 -4.08 9.91
CA VAL A 23 -7.13 -3.64 8.53
C VAL A 23 -5.64 -3.74 8.25
N ALA A 24 -5.27 -4.65 7.37
CA ALA A 24 -3.90 -4.85 6.91
C ALA A 24 -3.60 -3.91 5.73
N LEU A 25 -2.44 -3.24 5.80
CA LEU A 25 -1.97 -2.39 4.72
C LEU A 25 -1.07 -3.20 3.78
N SER A 26 -1.34 -3.07 2.49
CA SER A 26 -0.67 -3.77 1.41
C SER A 26 -0.47 -2.82 0.23
N THR A 27 0.05 -3.34 -0.88
CA THR A 27 0.54 -2.54 -2.01
C THR A 27 0.03 -3.07 -3.34
N ASP A 28 -0.09 -2.17 -4.32
CA ASP A 28 -0.34 -2.51 -5.72
C ASP A 28 0.59 -3.61 -6.29
N LYS A 29 1.81 -3.76 -5.74
CA LYS A 29 2.78 -4.80 -6.12
C LYS A 29 2.32 -6.22 -5.74
N ALA A 30 1.38 -6.36 -4.82
CA ALA A 30 0.78 -7.65 -4.49
C ALA A 30 -0.19 -8.15 -5.59
N SER A 31 -0.76 -7.24 -6.40
CA SER A 31 -1.78 -7.58 -7.40
C SER A 31 -1.24 -8.42 -8.58
N ASN A 32 0.03 -8.24 -8.94
CA ASN A 32 0.73 -9.07 -9.91
C ASN A 32 2.18 -9.18 -9.47
N ALA A 33 2.42 -10.01 -8.46
CA ALA A 33 3.70 -10.15 -7.80
C ALA A 33 4.80 -10.65 -8.75
N VAL A 34 5.65 -9.74 -9.22
CA VAL A 34 6.80 -10.04 -10.09
C VAL A 34 8.13 -10.10 -9.34
N ASP A 35 8.16 -9.63 -8.10
CA ASP A 35 9.34 -9.63 -7.23
C ASP A 35 9.02 -10.23 -5.85
N LEU A 36 10.08 -10.50 -5.08
CA LEU A 36 9.96 -11.12 -3.76
C LEU A 36 9.11 -10.27 -2.81
N TYR A 37 9.21 -8.94 -2.88
CA TYR A 37 8.44 -8.06 -2.01
C TYR A 37 6.95 -8.22 -2.28
N GLY A 38 6.53 -8.06 -3.53
CA GLY A 38 5.15 -8.27 -3.97
C GLY A 38 4.64 -9.67 -3.66
N SER A 39 5.48 -10.71 -3.81
CA SER A 39 5.08 -12.08 -3.46
C SER A 39 4.80 -12.24 -1.97
N THR A 40 5.62 -11.62 -1.11
CA THR A 40 5.41 -11.69 0.34
C THR A 40 4.21 -10.86 0.82
N GLU A 41 3.90 -9.76 0.15
CA GLU A 41 2.67 -8.97 0.41
C GLU A 41 1.43 -9.75 -0.06
N LEU A 42 1.46 -10.35 -1.25
CA LEU A 42 0.36 -11.21 -1.73
C LEU A 42 0.09 -12.38 -0.79
N ALA A 43 1.15 -13.02 -0.28
CA ALA A 43 1.03 -14.08 0.72
C ALA A 43 0.42 -13.55 2.02
N SER A 44 0.84 -12.38 2.49
CA SER A 44 0.26 -11.71 3.67
C SER A 44 -1.24 -11.41 3.47
N ASP A 45 -1.62 -10.84 2.33
CA ASP A 45 -3.02 -10.54 2.00
C ASP A 45 -3.88 -11.80 2.05
N THR A 46 -3.35 -12.89 1.49
CA THR A 46 -4.05 -14.18 1.44
C THR A 46 -4.25 -14.75 2.84
N LEU A 47 -3.27 -14.60 3.74
CA LEU A 47 -3.39 -15.05 5.13
C LEU A 47 -4.50 -14.30 5.88
N PHE A 48 -4.54 -12.96 5.77
CA PHE A 48 -5.58 -12.16 6.40
C PHE A 48 -6.99 -12.52 5.88
N VAL A 49 -7.15 -12.62 4.56
CA VAL A 49 -8.48 -12.91 3.98
C VAL A 49 -8.92 -14.34 4.27
N ALA A 50 -8.02 -15.32 4.20
CA ALA A 50 -8.35 -16.73 4.44
C ALA A 50 -8.83 -16.97 5.89
N ASP A 51 -8.28 -16.24 6.85
CA ASP A 51 -8.62 -16.44 8.26
C ASP A 51 -10.05 -15.99 8.61
N ASN A 52 -10.67 -15.12 7.80
CA ASN A 52 -12.11 -14.85 7.88
C ASN A 52 -13.00 -16.09 7.62
N GLY A 53 -12.45 -17.19 7.09
CA GLY A 53 -13.19 -18.46 7.00
C GLY A 53 -13.11 -19.32 8.27
N CYS A 54 -12.14 -19.04 9.15
CA CYS A 54 -11.74 -19.94 10.24
C CYS A 54 -12.11 -19.44 11.64
N SER A 55 -12.47 -18.17 11.79
CA SER A 55 -12.49 -17.46 13.09
C SER A 55 -13.80 -17.58 13.91
N GLY A 56 -14.71 -18.50 13.57
CA GLY A 56 -15.83 -18.90 14.43
C GLY A 56 -16.90 -17.80 14.72
N PRO A 57 -17.83 -18.01 15.67
CA PRO A 57 -19.02 -17.15 15.86
C PRO A 57 -18.75 -15.75 16.46
N GLN A 58 -17.57 -15.52 17.05
CA GLN A 58 -17.14 -14.22 17.63
C GLN A 58 -15.99 -13.65 16.78
N GLN A 59 -16.23 -13.59 15.47
CA GLN A 59 -15.19 -13.47 14.46
C GLN A 59 -14.50 -12.11 14.46
N THR A 60 -13.17 -12.10 14.62
CA THR A 60 -12.35 -10.95 14.23
C THR A 60 -12.43 -10.81 12.72
N ALA A 61 -12.81 -9.62 12.24
CA ALA A 61 -12.81 -9.33 10.81
C ALA A 61 -11.43 -8.89 10.33
N PHE A 62 -10.95 -9.46 9.24
CA PHE A 62 -9.67 -9.10 8.62
C PHE A 62 -9.92 -8.55 7.22
N SER A 63 -9.55 -7.29 7.00
CA SER A 63 -9.63 -6.64 5.69
C SER A 63 -8.24 -6.22 5.22
N VAL A 64 -8.04 -6.15 3.91
CA VAL A 64 -6.77 -5.75 3.32
C VAL A 64 -6.97 -4.51 2.45
N VAL A 65 -6.07 -3.53 2.55
CA VAL A 65 -6.05 -2.35 1.68
C VAL A 65 -4.84 -2.39 0.80
N ARG A 66 -5.04 -2.32 -0.52
CA ARG A 66 -3.96 -2.13 -1.48
C ARG A 66 -3.97 -0.72 -2.02
N TYR A 67 -2.87 -0.02 -1.80
CA TYR A 67 -2.65 1.32 -2.36
C TYR A 67 -1.37 1.39 -3.19
N GLY A 68 -1.29 2.44 -4.01
CA GLY A 68 -0.16 2.74 -4.88
C GLY A 68 1.01 3.38 -4.12
N ASN A 69 1.77 4.21 -4.80
CA ASN A 69 2.87 4.95 -4.18
C ASN A 69 2.33 6.17 -3.42
N ASN A 70 2.63 6.26 -2.13
CA ASN A 70 2.27 7.42 -1.33
C ASN A 70 3.15 8.63 -1.68
N MET A 71 2.54 9.74 -2.08
CA MET A 71 3.23 10.94 -2.53
C MET A 71 4.03 11.56 -1.38
N GLY A 72 5.32 11.82 -1.61
CA GLY A 72 6.17 12.49 -0.61
C GLY A 72 6.63 11.60 0.56
N SER A 73 6.27 10.32 0.56
CA SER A 73 6.73 9.35 1.57
C SER A 73 8.27 9.26 1.61
N HIS A 74 8.82 9.00 2.80
CA HIS A 74 10.27 8.92 3.00
C HIS A 74 10.93 7.87 2.11
N GLY A 75 12.06 8.25 1.49
CA GLY A 75 12.78 7.39 0.55
C GLY A 75 12.07 7.16 -0.79
N SER A 76 10.92 7.78 -1.03
CA SER A 76 10.24 7.67 -2.32
C SER A 76 10.87 8.53 -3.41
N THR A 77 10.46 8.24 -4.64
CA THR A 77 11.00 8.86 -5.86
C THR A 77 10.86 10.39 -5.87
N ILE A 78 9.75 10.95 -5.36
CA ILE A 78 9.49 12.39 -5.38
C ILE A 78 10.51 13.14 -4.47
N PRO A 79 10.65 12.83 -3.16
CA PRO A 79 11.68 13.43 -2.32
C PRO A 79 13.10 13.17 -2.82
N PHE A 80 13.37 11.98 -3.38
CA PHE A 80 14.68 11.69 -3.95
C PHE A 80 15.04 12.66 -5.09
N PHE A 81 14.11 12.89 -6.03
CA PHE A 81 14.32 13.85 -7.11
C PHE A 81 14.48 15.29 -6.61
N MET A 82 13.77 15.69 -5.56
CA MET A 82 13.94 17.01 -4.95
C MET A 82 15.36 17.21 -4.41
N LEU A 83 15.95 16.18 -3.78
CA LEU A 83 17.31 16.20 -3.24
C LEU A 83 18.40 16.29 -4.31
N ILE A 84 18.10 15.85 -5.54
CA ILE A 84 19.07 15.83 -6.66
C ILE A 84 18.68 16.77 -7.80
N ARG A 85 17.71 17.65 -7.58
CA ARG A 85 17.16 18.56 -8.61
C ARG A 85 18.26 19.41 -9.26
N ASP A 86 19.16 19.92 -8.43
CA ASP A 86 20.27 20.80 -8.83
C ASP A 86 21.50 20.02 -9.31
N LYS A 87 21.48 18.69 -9.16
CA LYS A 87 22.50 17.83 -9.75
C LYS A 87 22.15 17.67 -11.23
N GLY A 88 23.04 18.16 -12.10
CA GLY A 88 22.73 18.38 -13.53
C GLY A 88 22.00 17.24 -14.23
N VAL A 89 22.38 15.98 -13.98
CA VAL A 89 21.78 14.80 -14.62
C VAL A 89 20.95 13.98 -13.63
N ILE A 90 19.64 13.91 -13.86
CA ILE A 90 18.73 12.99 -13.15
C ILE A 90 18.57 11.72 -13.99
N ARG A 91 18.85 10.56 -13.39
CA ARG A 91 18.71 9.27 -14.06
C ARG A 91 17.29 8.73 -13.87
N ILE A 92 16.57 8.57 -14.97
CA ILE A 92 15.24 7.94 -14.99
C ILE A 92 15.43 6.46 -15.34
N THR A 93 14.83 5.56 -14.57
CA THR A 93 14.92 4.11 -14.79
C THR A 93 14.32 3.70 -16.15
N ASP A 94 13.07 4.06 -16.41
CA ASP A 94 12.40 3.91 -17.71
C ASP A 94 11.41 5.07 -17.88
N ARG A 95 11.45 5.77 -19.03
CA ARG A 95 10.59 6.93 -19.32
C ARG A 95 9.11 6.55 -19.53
N ARG A 96 8.83 5.29 -19.82
CA ARG A 96 7.47 4.75 -20.03
C ARG A 96 6.81 4.36 -18.72
N MET A 97 7.57 4.32 -17.62
CA MET A 97 7.08 3.87 -16.32
C MET A 97 5.98 4.79 -15.79
N THR A 98 4.82 4.19 -15.51
CA THR A 98 3.72 4.82 -14.78
C THR A 98 3.60 4.26 -13.37
N ARG A 99 3.11 5.08 -12.44
CA ARG A 99 2.81 4.68 -11.06
C ARG A 99 1.47 5.25 -10.65
N CYS A 100 0.65 4.42 -10.01
CA CYS A 100 -0.52 4.91 -9.28
C CYS A 100 -0.04 5.64 -8.05
N MET A 101 -0.58 6.83 -7.81
CA MET A 101 -0.16 7.70 -6.72
C MET A 101 -1.36 8.02 -5.84
N ILE A 102 -1.13 8.07 -4.54
CA ILE A 102 -2.12 8.41 -3.52
C ILE A 102 -1.51 9.44 -2.58
N SER A 103 -2.28 10.43 -2.13
CA SER A 103 -1.82 11.32 -1.05
C SER A 103 -1.84 10.58 0.29
N PHE A 104 -1.14 11.11 1.30
CA PHE A 104 -1.18 10.53 2.64
C PHE A 104 -2.58 10.62 3.25
N GLU A 105 -3.26 11.74 3.04
CA GLU A 105 -4.63 11.99 3.49
C GLU A 105 -5.59 11.00 2.85
N GLU A 106 -5.50 10.79 1.53
CA GLU A 106 -6.35 9.84 0.81
C GLU A 106 -6.14 8.38 1.26
N ASP A 107 -4.93 8.03 1.67
CA ASP A 107 -4.57 6.71 2.20
C ASP A 107 -5.20 6.49 3.59
N VAL A 108 -5.08 7.49 4.47
CA VAL A 108 -5.72 7.46 5.80
C VAL A 108 -7.25 7.41 5.68
N GLU A 109 -7.84 8.21 4.78
CA GLU A 109 -9.28 8.20 4.50
C GLU A 109 -9.76 6.82 4.03
N LEU A 110 -8.97 6.15 3.17
CA LEU A 110 -9.32 4.82 2.69
C LEU A 110 -9.35 3.78 3.82
N VAL A 111 -8.39 3.85 4.74
CA VAL A 111 -8.36 2.97 5.93
C VAL A 111 -9.57 3.25 6.82
N TRP A 112 -9.88 4.53 7.07
CA TRP A 112 -11.01 4.91 7.92
C TRP A 112 -12.35 4.47 7.33
N HIS A 113 -12.51 4.63 6.01
CA HIS A 113 -13.70 4.18 5.28
C HIS A 113 -13.98 2.68 5.47
N ILE A 114 -12.95 1.85 5.51
CA ILE A 114 -13.11 0.40 5.71
C ILE A 114 -13.56 0.08 7.14
N PHE A 115 -13.07 0.82 8.13
CA PHE A 115 -13.53 0.68 9.51
C PHE A 115 -14.99 1.15 9.68
N GLU A 116 -15.42 2.21 8.99
CA GLU A 116 -16.77 2.77 9.11
C GLU A 116 -17.83 1.96 8.35
N ASP A 117 -17.55 1.61 7.10
CA ASP A 117 -18.54 0.99 6.21
C ASP A 117 -18.67 -0.52 6.43
N ARG A 118 -17.92 -1.08 7.40
CA ARG A 118 -17.90 -2.50 7.78
C ARG A 118 -17.81 -3.41 6.56
N VAL A 119 -16.98 -3.01 5.61
CA VAL A 119 -16.65 -3.83 4.47
C VAL A 119 -15.60 -4.82 4.97
N ASP A 120 -16.09 -5.82 5.70
CA ASP A 120 -15.29 -6.81 6.40
C ASP A 120 -14.99 -7.98 5.47
N GLY A 121 -13.73 -8.43 5.45
CA GLY A 121 -13.38 -9.73 4.89
C GLY A 121 -12.90 -9.75 3.43
N GLU A 122 -12.67 -8.59 2.81
CA GLU A 122 -12.19 -8.52 1.42
C GLU A 122 -10.90 -7.69 1.27
N VAL A 123 -10.39 -7.69 0.03
CA VAL A 123 -9.28 -6.85 -0.41
C VAL A 123 -9.82 -5.62 -1.12
N TYR A 124 -9.50 -4.44 -0.61
CA TYR A 124 -9.93 -3.15 -1.13
C TYR A 124 -8.83 -2.47 -1.92
N ALA A 125 -9.18 -1.90 -3.06
CA ALA A 125 -8.32 -1.02 -3.84
C ALA A 125 -9.13 0.17 -4.34
N LYS A 126 -8.68 1.39 -4.02
CA LYS A 126 -9.28 2.63 -4.53
C LYS A 126 -8.80 2.90 -5.95
N ARG A 127 -9.67 3.45 -6.80
CA ARG A 127 -9.23 4.00 -8.09
C ARG A 127 -8.35 5.22 -7.83
N MET A 128 -7.08 5.12 -8.21
CA MET A 128 -6.08 6.18 -8.02
C MET A 128 -5.66 6.76 -9.37
N PRO A 129 -5.29 8.05 -9.42
CA PRO A 129 -4.64 8.62 -10.58
C PRO A 129 -3.27 7.96 -10.80
N SER A 130 -2.83 7.92 -12.06
CA SER A 130 -1.49 7.47 -12.40
C SER A 130 -0.68 8.60 -13.01
N MET A 131 0.64 8.58 -12.77
CA MET A 131 1.59 9.56 -13.28
C MET A 131 2.75 8.82 -13.96
N LYS A 132 3.25 9.35 -15.08
CA LYS A 132 4.54 8.93 -15.62
C LYS A 132 5.65 9.46 -14.73
N VAL A 133 6.58 8.61 -14.34
CA VAL A 133 7.70 9.00 -13.46
C VAL A 133 8.52 10.14 -14.08
N ALA A 134 8.68 10.16 -15.40
CA ALA A 134 9.37 11.22 -16.12
C ALA A 134 8.68 12.59 -15.98
N ASP A 135 7.34 12.64 -16.02
CA ASP A 135 6.58 13.89 -15.89
C ASP A 135 6.74 14.47 -14.48
N GLY A 136 6.79 13.61 -13.46
CA GLY A 136 7.09 14.01 -12.08
C GLY A 136 8.47 14.66 -11.91
N VAL A 137 9.49 14.21 -12.66
CA VAL A 137 10.82 14.86 -12.68
C VAL A 137 10.75 16.26 -13.30
N VAL A 138 10.03 16.39 -14.41
CA VAL A 138 9.91 17.68 -15.12
C VAL A 138 9.18 18.71 -14.25
N ALA A 139 8.09 18.30 -13.58
CA ALA A 139 7.34 19.15 -12.68
C ALA A 139 8.19 19.73 -11.55
N GLN A 140 9.16 18.98 -11.01
CA GLN A 140 10.04 19.47 -9.94
C GLN A 140 11.14 20.42 -10.41
N ARG A 141 11.46 20.44 -11.70
CA ARG A 141 12.44 21.36 -12.31
C ARG A 141 11.81 22.66 -12.81
N ALA A 142 10.49 22.77 -12.83
CA ALA A 142 9.82 24.02 -13.17
C ALA A 142 10.15 25.09 -12.09
N PRO A 143 10.52 26.33 -12.49
CA PRO A 143 10.63 27.41 -11.53
C PRO A 143 9.27 27.64 -10.88
N GLU A 144 9.25 27.89 -9.57
CA GLU A 144 8.05 28.36 -8.87
C GLU A 144 7.61 29.67 -9.55
N ALA A 145 6.37 29.69 -10.04
CA ALA A 145 5.78 30.86 -10.69
C ALA A 145 5.33 31.90 -9.67
#